data_AF-A0A2X2JVV8-F1
#
_entry.id   AF-A0A2X2JVV8-F1
#
_cell.length_a   1.000
_cell.length_b   1.000
_cell.length_c   1.000
_cell.angle_alpha   90.00
_cell.angle_beta   90.00
_cell.angle_gamma   90.00
#
_symmetry.space_group_name_H-M   'P 1'
#
loop_
_entity.id
_entity.type
_entity.pdbx_description
1 polymer ?
#
loop_
_entity_poly.entity_id
_entity_poly.type
_entity_poly.pdbx_seq_one_letter_code
_entity_poly.pdbx_strand_id
1 'polypeptide(L)'
;MQSNTIAESLNTQYNISPVITGIILAIVTAIIIFGGVRSIATLSSLIVPIMAIIYIGMVLVILLFNLDQIVPMIGTIIKSAFGIEQVTGGAVGAAVLQGIKRGLFSNEAGMGSAPNAAATAAVPHPVKQGLIQSLGVFFDTMLVCTATAIMILLYSGLKFGDNAPQGVAVTQSALNEHLGSAGGIFLTIAVTLFAFSSVVGNYYYGQSNIEFLSTNRVILFILDVLL
;
A
#
# COMPACT_ATOMS: atom_id res chain seq x y z
N MET A 1 -3.62 -6.12 8.77
CA MET A 1 -2.40 -6.02 7.93
C MET A 1 -1.92 -4.58 7.85
N GLN A 2 -2.75 -3.63 7.41
CA GLN A 2 -2.38 -2.21 7.27
C GLN A 2 -1.99 -1.53 8.60
N SER A 3 -2.68 -1.85 9.71
CA SER A 3 -2.31 -1.40 11.05
C SER A 3 -0.91 -1.82 11.50
N ASN A 4 -0.46 -3.02 11.08
CA ASN A 4 0.88 -3.51 11.39
C ASN A 4 1.96 -2.73 10.64
N THR A 5 1.71 -2.38 9.37
CA THR A 5 2.64 -1.57 8.56
C THR A 5 2.82 -0.16 9.15
N ILE A 6 1.76 0.46 9.68
CA ILE A 6 1.84 1.73 10.41
C ILE A 6 2.70 1.58 11.67
N ALA A 7 2.42 0.55 12.47
CA ALA A 7 3.15 0.27 13.69
C ALA A 7 4.64 0.02 13.43
N GLU A 8 4.97 -0.76 12.40
CA GLU A 8 6.34 -1.04 11.99
C GLU A 8 7.06 0.23 11.50
N SER A 9 6.40 1.10 10.72
CA SER A 9 7.01 2.36 10.26
C SER A 9 7.28 3.33 11.42
N LEU A 10 6.32 3.50 12.32
CA LEU A 10 6.48 4.35 13.50
C LEU A 10 7.51 3.80 14.48
N ASN A 11 7.59 2.47 14.63
CA ASN A 11 8.61 1.84 15.44
C ASN A 11 10.00 2.02 14.82
N THR A 12 10.14 1.78 13.51
CA THR A 12 11.43 1.91 12.80
C THR A 12 11.96 3.34 12.83
N GLN A 13 11.09 4.34 12.65
CA GLN A 13 11.51 5.74 12.55
C GLN A 13 11.65 6.45 13.89
N TYR A 14 10.74 6.16 14.83
CA TYR A 14 10.60 6.92 16.08
C TYR A 14 10.66 6.04 17.34
N ASN A 15 10.92 4.73 17.21
CA ASN A 15 10.93 3.77 18.31
C ASN A 15 9.61 3.73 19.11
N ILE A 16 8.49 4.10 18.49
CA ILE A 16 7.17 4.05 19.13
C ILE A 16 6.75 2.58 19.25
N SER A 17 6.26 2.19 20.42
CA SER A 17 5.78 0.82 20.66
C SER A 17 4.61 0.47 19.74
N PRO A 18 4.62 -0.70 19.06
CA PRO A 18 3.50 -1.16 18.25
C PRO A 18 2.17 -1.21 19.01
N VAL A 19 2.22 -1.49 20.32
CA VAL A 19 1.02 -1.52 21.19
C VAL A 19 0.41 -0.13 21.31
N ILE A 20 1.24 0.91 21.50
CA ILE A 20 0.78 2.30 21.60
C ILE A 20 0.17 2.74 20.27
N THR A 21 0.85 2.44 19.15
CA THR A 21 0.32 2.73 17.82
C THR A 21 -1.02 2.04 17.60
N GLY A 22 -1.15 0.75 17.98
CA GLY A 22 -2.38 -0.01 17.85
C GLY A 22 -3.54 0.59 18.66
N ILE A 23 -3.28 1.02 19.90
CA ILE A 23 -4.29 1.69 20.75
C ILE A 23 -4.74 3.01 20.12
N ILE A 24 -3.80 3.84 19.66
CA ILE A 24 -4.12 5.12 19.02
C ILE A 24 -4.94 4.89 17.75
N LEU A 25 -4.53 3.94 16.90
CA LEU A 25 -5.26 3.59 15.69
C LEU A 25 -6.67 3.09 16.01
N ALA A 26 -6.85 2.23 17.01
CA ALA A 26 -8.16 1.74 17.42
C ALA A 26 -9.08 2.90 17.87
N ILE A 27 -8.57 3.82 18.68
CA ILE A 27 -9.34 5.00 19.13
C ILE A 27 -9.73 5.89 17.94
N VAL A 28 -8.78 6.19 17.06
CA VAL A 28 -9.03 7.02 15.87
C VAL A 28 -10.04 6.35 14.95
N THR A 29 -9.88 5.06 14.67
CA THR A 29 -10.83 4.28 13.86
C THR A 29 -12.22 4.27 14.48
N ALA A 30 -12.34 4.04 15.79
CA ALA A 30 -13.63 4.06 16.49
C ALA A 30 -14.32 5.43 16.39
N ILE A 31 -13.60 6.54 16.63
CA ILE A 31 -14.15 7.90 16.48
C ILE A 31 -14.71 8.12 15.07
N ILE A 32 -14.10 7.50 14.06
CA ILE A 32 -14.44 7.70 12.66
C ILE A 32 -15.63 6.85 12.22
N ILE A 33 -15.68 5.60 12.68
CA ILE A 33 -16.83 4.71 12.50
C ILE A 33 -18.08 5.36 13.12
N PHE A 34 -17.99 5.84 14.36
CA PHE A 34 -19.14 6.43 15.06
C PHE A 34 -19.40 7.92 14.73
N GLY A 35 -18.38 8.68 14.31
CA GLY A 35 -18.44 10.13 14.11
C GLY A 35 -18.58 10.60 12.65
N GLY A 36 -18.43 9.69 11.68
CA GLY A 36 -18.61 9.96 10.26
C GLY A 36 -17.30 10.11 9.47
N VAL A 37 -17.14 9.25 8.48
CA VAL A 37 -15.91 9.06 7.68
C VAL A 37 -15.57 10.20 6.70
N ARG A 38 -16.51 11.13 6.47
CA ARG A 38 -16.48 12.03 5.31
C ARG A 38 -15.28 12.97 5.31
N SER A 39 -14.91 13.53 6.46
CA SER A 39 -13.82 14.51 6.55
C SER A 39 -12.45 13.89 6.25
N ILE A 40 -12.18 12.68 6.75
CA ILE A 40 -10.87 12.06 6.61
C ILE A 40 -10.72 11.36 5.27
N ALA A 41 -11.79 10.74 4.76
CA ALA A 41 -11.81 10.23 3.40
C ALA A 41 -11.56 11.36 2.37
N THR A 42 -12.12 12.55 2.59
CA THR A 42 -11.90 13.73 1.74
C THR A 42 -10.47 14.25 1.85
N LEU A 43 -9.89 14.27 3.06
CA LEU A 43 -8.49 14.67 3.23
C LEU A 43 -7.54 13.68 2.56
N SER A 44 -7.79 12.37 2.73
CA SER A 44 -6.99 11.31 2.12
C SER A 44 -7.08 11.34 0.60
N SER A 45 -8.28 11.57 0.03
CA SER A 45 -8.45 11.63 -1.43
C SER A 45 -7.75 12.82 -2.07
N LEU A 46 -7.48 13.89 -1.31
CA LEU A 46 -6.69 15.03 -1.75
C LEU A 46 -5.18 14.79 -1.59
N ILE A 47 -4.76 14.26 -0.43
CA ILE A 47 -3.33 14.13 -0.09
C ILE A 47 -2.67 12.97 -0.87
N VAL A 48 -3.33 11.82 -0.99
CA VAL A 48 -2.73 10.61 -1.60
C VAL A 48 -2.23 10.86 -3.03
N PRO A 49 -2.99 11.51 -3.94
CA PRO A 49 -2.49 11.83 -5.28
C PRO A 49 -1.26 12.75 -5.26
N ILE A 50 -1.25 13.75 -4.38
CA ILE A 50 -0.12 14.68 -4.24
C ILE A 50 1.12 13.91 -3.76
N MET A 51 0.96 13.02 -2.78
CA MET A 51 2.05 12.18 -2.29
C MET A 51 2.58 11.25 -3.39
N ALA A 52 1.71 10.62 -4.17
CA ALA A 52 2.11 9.77 -5.29
C ALA A 52 2.93 10.54 -6.33
N ILE A 53 2.51 11.77 -6.67
CA ILE A 53 3.23 12.63 -7.63
C ILE A 53 4.62 12.99 -7.08
N ILE A 54 4.70 13.43 -5.81
CA ILE A 54 5.97 13.76 -5.17
C ILE A 54 6.88 12.52 -5.16
N TYR A 55 6.34 11.36 -4.78
CA TYR A 55 7.08 10.10 -4.72
C TYR A 55 7.63 9.67 -6.08
N ILE A 56 6.79 9.67 -7.11
CA ILE A 56 7.20 9.35 -8.48
C ILE A 56 8.25 10.36 -8.97
N GLY A 57 8.05 11.65 -8.71
CA GLY A 57 9.02 12.70 -9.04
C GLY A 57 10.38 12.46 -8.39
N MET A 58 10.41 12.09 -7.10
CA MET A 58 11.65 11.75 -6.40
C MET A 58 12.37 10.55 -7.03
N VAL A 59 11.64 9.48 -7.35
CA VAL A 59 12.22 8.30 -8.00
C VAL A 59 12.74 8.61 -9.41
N LEU A 60 12.05 9.46 -10.17
CA LEU A 60 12.54 9.93 -11.47
C LEU A 60 13.86 10.70 -11.33
N VAL A 61 13.99 11.56 -10.32
CA VAL A 61 15.25 12.26 -10.04
C VAL A 61 16.37 11.28 -9.69
N ILE A 62 16.10 10.28 -8.85
CA ILE A 62 17.07 9.23 -8.50
C ILE A 62 17.53 8.47 -9.76
N LEU A 63 16.61 8.12 -10.66
CA LEU A 63 16.92 7.46 -11.93
C LEU A 63 17.80 8.33 -12.84
N LEU A 64 17.53 9.64 -12.92
CA LEU A 64 18.33 10.57 -13.72
C LEU A 64 19.78 10.66 -13.23
N PHE A 65 20.01 10.49 -11.92
CA PHE A 65 21.37 10.45 -11.36
C PHE A 65 22.04 9.06 -11.47
N ASN A 66 21.28 8.01 -11.80
CA ASN A 66 21.76 6.62 -11.87
C ASN A 66 21.36 5.97 -13.20
N LEU A 67 21.53 6.68 -14.32
CA LEU A 67 21.13 6.22 -15.65
C LEU A 67 21.82 4.91 -16.06
N ASP A 68 23.06 4.72 -15.62
CA ASP A 68 23.86 3.52 -15.82
C ASP A 68 23.26 2.29 -15.11
N GLN A 69 22.50 2.49 -14.03
CA GLN A 69 21.88 1.41 -13.26
C GLN A 69 20.53 0.96 -13.82
N ILE A 70 19.93 1.69 -14.75
CA ILE A 70 18.60 1.39 -15.29
C ILE A 70 18.60 0.04 -16.02
N VAL A 71 19.53 -0.15 -16.96
CA VAL A 71 19.61 -1.38 -17.77
C VAL A 71 19.96 -2.59 -16.89
N PRO A 72 20.98 -2.54 -16.00
CA PRO A 72 21.26 -3.60 -15.04
C PRO A 72 20.05 -3.96 -14.18
N MET A 73 19.35 -2.97 -13.61
CA MET A 73 18.18 -3.20 -12.75
C MET A 73 17.07 -3.95 -13.49
N ILE A 74 16.71 -3.53 -14.71
CA ILE A 74 15.71 -4.23 -15.53
C ILE A 74 16.17 -5.66 -15.84
N GLY A 75 17.45 -5.84 -16.16
CA GLY A 75 18.05 -7.15 -16.35
C GLY A 75 17.88 -8.06 -15.13
N THR A 76 18.18 -7.56 -13.93
CA THR A 76 18.00 -8.28 -12.66
C THR A 76 16.54 -8.67 -12.43
N ILE A 77 15.59 -7.77 -12.68
CA ILE A 77 14.15 -8.07 -12.54
C ILE A 77 13.75 -9.22 -13.46
N ILE A 78 14.08 -9.14 -14.75
CA ILE A 78 13.70 -10.16 -15.74
C ILE A 78 14.37 -11.49 -15.42
N LYS A 79 15.69 -11.50 -15.19
CA LYS A 79 16.42 -12.72 -14.88
C LYS A 79 15.89 -13.38 -13.61
N SER A 80 15.62 -12.60 -12.58
CA SER A 80 15.09 -13.10 -11.29
C SER A 80 13.67 -13.63 -11.43
N ALA A 81 12.83 -12.99 -12.24
CA ALA A 81 11.45 -13.40 -12.47
C ALA A 81 11.33 -14.69 -13.29
N PHE A 82 12.24 -14.89 -14.25
CA PHE A 82 12.23 -16.06 -15.15
C PHE A 82 13.20 -17.17 -14.77
N GLY A 83 13.97 -17.03 -13.69
CA GLY A 83 14.85 -18.11 -13.22
C GLY A 83 16.17 -18.24 -13.94
N ILE A 84 16.60 -17.22 -14.68
CA ILE A 84 17.77 -17.33 -15.56
C ILE A 84 19.07 -17.46 -14.74
N GLU A 85 19.06 -16.99 -13.49
CA GLU A 85 20.20 -17.08 -12.56
C GLU A 85 19.97 -18.04 -11.36
N GLN A 86 18.73 -18.43 -11.07
CA GLN A 86 18.43 -19.33 -9.95
C GLN A 86 18.50 -20.81 -10.36
N VAL A 87 19.44 -21.55 -9.75
CA VAL A 87 19.75 -22.97 -10.03
C VAL A 87 18.60 -23.95 -9.72
N THR A 88 17.49 -23.51 -9.12
CA THR A 88 16.35 -24.38 -8.77
C THR A 88 15.01 -23.78 -9.19
N GLY A 89 14.22 -24.51 -9.98
CA GLY A 89 12.89 -24.08 -10.46
C GLY A 89 11.89 -23.71 -9.36
N GLY A 90 12.14 -24.09 -8.10
CA GLY A 90 11.35 -23.66 -6.94
C GLY A 90 11.48 -22.16 -6.62
N ALA A 91 12.62 -21.53 -6.90
CA ALA A 91 12.82 -20.11 -6.65
C ALA A 91 11.98 -19.23 -7.59
N VAL A 92 11.82 -19.65 -8.85
CA VAL A 92 10.97 -18.97 -9.85
C VAL A 92 9.51 -19.02 -9.43
N GLY A 93 9.03 -20.22 -9.08
CA GLY A 93 7.66 -20.40 -8.60
C GLY A 93 7.36 -19.57 -7.36
N ALA A 94 8.30 -19.49 -6.42
CA ALA A 94 8.18 -18.66 -5.22
C ALA A 94 8.13 -17.17 -5.55
N ALA A 95 8.99 -16.68 -6.46
CA ALA A 95 9.01 -15.27 -6.86
C ALA A 95 7.70 -14.85 -7.56
N VAL A 96 7.21 -15.67 -8.51
CA VAL A 96 5.95 -15.42 -9.20
C VAL A 96 4.77 -15.47 -8.22
N LEU A 97 4.70 -16.50 -7.37
CA LEU A 97 3.63 -16.63 -6.38
C LEU A 97 3.62 -15.44 -5.41
N GLN A 98 4.79 -15.01 -4.94
CA GLN A 98 4.91 -13.88 -4.03
C GLN A 98 4.56 -12.56 -4.72
N GLY A 99 4.95 -12.37 -5.98
CA GLY A 99 4.59 -11.23 -6.81
C GLY A 99 3.08 -11.14 -7.02
N ILE A 100 2.42 -12.25 -7.39
CA ILE A 100 0.97 -12.33 -7.55
C ILE A 100 0.27 -12.02 -6.21
N LYS A 101 0.69 -12.68 -5.11
CA LYS A 101 0.09 -12.44 -3.79
C LYS A 101 0.18 -10.97 -3.39
N ARG A 102 1.39 -10.38 -3.43
CA ARG A 102 1.60 -8.98 -3.03
C ARG A 102 0.90 -8.01 -3.99
N GLY A 103 0.88 -8.30 -5.29
CA GLY A 103 0.17 -7.48 -6.28
C GLY A 103 -1.34 -7.45 -6.03
N LEU A 104 -1.96 -8.61 -5.83
CA LEU A 104 -3.39 -8.71 -5.50
C LEU A 104 -3.73 -7.99 -4.18
N PHE A 105 -2.85 -8.04 -3.19
CA PHE A 105 -3.03 -7.31 -1.93
C PHE A 105 -2.86 -5.78 -2.07
N SER A 106 -2.10 -5.30 -3.06
CA SER A 106 -1.88 -3.87 -3.27
C SER A 106 -3.06 -3.22 -3.98
N ASN A 107 -3.49 -3.82 -5.09
CA ASN A 107 -4.46 -3.21 -6.01
C ASN A 107 -5.87 -3.79 -5.91
N GLU A 108 -6.08 -4.83 -5.09
CA GLU A 108 -7.34 -5.56 -4.91
C GLU A 108 -7.96 -6.09 -6.23
N ALA A 109 -7.17 -6.23 -7.29
CA ALA A 109 -7.65 -6.67 -8.59
C ALA A 109 -8.19 -8.10 -8.49
N GLY A 110 -9.46 -8.30 -8.87
CA GLY A 110 -10.08 -9.63 -8.83
C GLY A 110 -10.51 -10.13 -7.44
N MET A 111 -10.36 -9.32 -6.37
CA MET A 111 -10.88 -9.69 -5.04
C MET A 111 -12.39 -9.50 -4.87
N GLY A 112 -13.04 -8.74 -5.77
CA GLY A 112 -14.48 -8.49 -5.72
C GLY A 112 -14.93 -7.49 -4.64
N SER A 113 -14.01 -6.93 -3.86
CA SER A 113 -14.27 -5.88 -2.84
C SER A 113 -14.46 -4.49 -3.46
N ALA A 114 -13.56 -4.09 -4.38
CA ALA A 114 -13.56 -2.77 -5.01
C ALA A 114 -14.90 -2.37 -5.69
N PRO A 115 -15.67 -3.29 -6.33
CA PRO A 115 -16.99 -2.99 -6.85
C PRO A 115 -17.99 -2.43 -5.82
N ASN A 116 -17.86 -2.74 -4.52
CA ASN A 116 -18.75 -2.23 -3.48
C ASN A 116 -18.65 -0.69 -3.37
N ALA A 117 -17.44 -0.14 -3.35
CA ALA A 117 -17.27 1.32 -3.40
C ALA A 117 -17.74 1.89 -4.73
N ALA A 118 -17.40 1.23 -5.83
CA ALA A 118 -17.75 1.71 -7.17
C ALA A 118 -19.25 1.80 -7.43
N ALA A 119 -20.05 0.92 -6.83
CA ALA A 119 -21.51 0.93 -6.94
C ALA A 119 -22.14 2.21 -6.37
N THR A 120 -21.44 2.93 -5.48
CA THR A 120 -21.93 4.19 -4.90
C THR A 120 -21.57 5.43 -5.70
N ALA A 121 -20.72 5.28 -6.72
CA ALA A 121 -20.26 6.42 -7.51
C ALA A 121 -21.41 7.01 -8.35
N ALA A 122 -21.59 8.32 -8.23
CA ALA A 122 -22.51 9.07 -9.09
C ALA A 122 -21.90 9.25 -10.49
N VAL A 123 -21.99 8.19 -11.32
CA VAL A 123 -21.51 8.19 -12.71
C VAL A 123 -22.67 8.01 -13.70
N PRO A 124 -22.58 8.61 -14.90
CA PRO A 124 -23.65 8.51 -15.88
C PRO A 124 -23.71 7.15 -16.60
N HIS A 125 -22.66 6.34 -16.51
CA HIS A 125 -22.65 4.99 -17.12
C HIS A 125 -21.66 4.07 -16.38
N PRO A 126 -22.01 2.79 -16.11
CA PRO A 126 -21.17 1.86 -15.37
C PRO A 126 -19.79 1.64 -16.00
N VAL A 127 -19.71 1.65 -17.34
CA VAL A 127 -18.42 1.54 -18.06
C VAL A 127 -17.45 2.66 -17.66
N LYS A 128 -17.93 3.88 -17.43
CA LYS A 128 -17.06 4.99 -16.99
C LYS A 128 -16.46 4.70 -15.61
N GLN A 129 -17.26 4.16 -14.70
CA GLN A 129 -16.78 3.78 -13.38
C GLN A 129 -15.83 2.58 -13.41
N GLY A 130 -16.06 1.62 -14.32
CA GLY A 130 -15.13 0.53 -14.56
C GLY A 130 -13.77 1.03 -15.08
N LEU A 131 -13.78 1.97 -16.03
CA LEU A 131 -12.54 2.56 -16.56
C LEU A 131 -11.78 3.33 -15.47
N ILE A 132 -12.48 4.12 -14.64
CA ILE A 132 -11.85 4.84 -13.51
C ILE A 132 -11.21 3.86 -12.51
N GLN A 133 -11.86 2.74 -12.19
CA GLN A 133 -11.27 1.71 -11.32
C GLN A 133 -10.04 1.05 -11.94
N SER A 134 -10.08 0.73 -13.24
CA SER A 134 -8.92 0.15 -13.93
C SER A 134 -7.72 1.10 -13.94
N LEU A 135 -7.97 2.41 -14.06
CA LEU A 135 -6.92 3.43 -13.89
C LEU A 135 -6.35 3.41 -12.47
N GLY A 136 -7.19 3.24 -11.43
CA GLY A 136 -6.73 3.08 -10.06
C GLY A 136 -5.68 1.97 -9.91
N VAL A 137 -5.95 0.78 -10.47
CA VAL A 137 -5.01 -0.35 -10.48
C VAL A 137 -3.72 -0.01 -11.23
N PHE A 138 -3.82 0.67 -12.37
CA PHE A 138 -2.66 1.11 -13.15
C PHE A 138 -1.78 2.08 -12.35
N PHE A 139 -2.36 3.11 -11.75
CA PHE A 139 -1.61 4.09 -10.96
C PHE A 139 -0.95 3.43 -9.74
N ASP A 140 -1.66 2.56 -9.02
CA ASP A 140 -1.11 1.84 -7.87
C ASP A 140 0.07 0.95 -8.28
N THR A 141 -0.16 0.01 -9.18
CA THR A 141 0.84 -1.04 -9.47
C THR A 141 1.92 -0.58 -10.44
N MET A 142 1.55 0.03 -11.57
CA MET A 142 2.51 0.36 -12.64
C MET A 142 3.32 1.61 -12.36
N LEU A 143 2.81 2.53 -11.53
CA LEU A 143 3.52 3.75 -11.19
C LEU A 143 4.06 3.70 -9.77
N VAL A 144 3.20 3.58 -8.75
CA VAL A 144 3.64 3.70 -7.34
C VAL A 144 4.43 2.48 -6.88
N CYS A 145 3.95 1.26 -7.10
CA CYS A 145 4.68 0.05 -6.72
C CYS A 145 5.96 -0.12 -7.54
N THR A 146 5.93 0.16 -8.85
CA THR A 146 7.14 0.15 -9.68
C THR A 146 8.17 1.19 -9.21
N ALA A 147 7.75 2.42 -8.91
CA ALA A 147 8.65 3.43 -8.34
C ALA A 147 9.27 2.97 -7.01
N THR A 148 8.47 2.31 -6.16
CA THR A 148 8.96 1.73 -4.90
C THR A 148 9.99 0.62 -5.14
N ALA A 149 9.72 -0.28 -6.09
CA ALA A 149 10.66 -1.34 -6.45
C ALA A 149 11.98 -0.78 -6.98
N ILE A 150 11.92 0.24 -7.85
CA ILE A 150 13.11 0.91 -8.40
C ILE A 150 13.96 1.51 -7.27
N MET A 151 13.33 2.26 -6.37
CA MET A 151 14.04 2.86 -5.24
C MET A 151 14.70 1.79 -4.35
N ILE A 152 14.01 0.69 -4.06
CA ILE A 152 14.58 -0.41 -3.27
C ILE A 152 15.72 -1.11 -4.01
N LEU A 153 15.64 -1.26 -5.34
CA LEU A 153 16.68 -1.94 -6.12
C LEU A 153 17.93 -1.07 -6.34
N LEU A 154 17.79 0.25 -6.27
CA LEU A 154 18.92 1.20 -6.34
C LEU A 154 19.49 1.54 -4.96
N TYR A 155 18.88 1.05 -3.88
CA TYR A 155 19.40 1.17 -2.52
C TYR A 155 20.66 0.29 -2.35
N SER A 156 21.81 0.92 -2.13
CA SER A 156 23.11 0.22 -2.07
C SER A 156 23.22 -0.73 -0.88
N GLY A 157 22.51 -0.44 0.21
CA GLY A 157 22.43 -1.29 1.40
C GLY A 157 21.43 -2.44 1.32
N LEU A 158 20.88 -2.75 0.14
CA LEU A 158 19.90 -3.83 -0.02
C LEU A 158 20.52 -5.18 0.37
N LYS A 159 19.88 -5.85 1.33
CA LYS A 159 20.28 -7.17 1.83
C LYS A 159 19.19 -8.18 1.53
N PHE A 160 19.59 -9.44 1.38
CA PHE A 160 18.70 -10.58 1.18
C PHE A 160 18.88 -11.60 2.30
N GLY A 161 17.84 -12.38 2.58
CA GLY A 161 17.81 -13.41 3.64
C GLY A 161 16.99 -13.02 4.86
N ASP A 162 16.87 -13.95 5.81
CA ASP A 162 15.92 -13.85 6.94
C ASP A 162 16.20 -12.66 7.89
N ASN A 163 17.44 -12.19 7.94
CA ASN A 163 17.86 -11.05 8.77
C ASN A 163 17.83 -9.70 8.02
N ALA A 164 17.42 -9.69 6.75
CA ALA A 164 17.33 -8.46 5.98
C ALA A 164 16.05 -7.68 6.35
N PRO A 165 16.09 -6.33 6.35
CA PRO A 165 14.89 -5.52 6.51
C PRO A 165 13.80 -5.95 5.52
N GLN A 166 12.57 -6.10 6.00
CA GLN A 166 11.41 -6.51 5.19
C GLN A 166 10.34 -5.41 5.22
N GLY A 167 9.35 -5.54 4.32
CA GLY A 167 8.15 -4.71 4.35
C GLY A 167 8.46 -3.21 4.27
N VAL A 168 7.92 -2.44 5.22
CA VAL A 168 8.12 -0.98 5.24
C VAL A 168 9.55 -0.59 5.63
N ALA A 169 10.25 -1.43 6.40
CA ALA A 169 11.59 -1.12 6.89
C ALA A 169 12.63 -1.04 5.78
N VAL A 170 12.54 -1.89 4.74
CA VAL A 170 13.44 -1.80 3.58
C VAL A 170 13.19 -0.54 2.75
N THR A 171 11.92 -0.17 2.55
CA THR A 171 11.56 1.08 1.86
C THR A 171 12.00 2.30 2.65
N GLN A 172 11.87 2.26 3.97
CA GLN A 172 12.31 3.32 4.88
C GLN A 172 13.83 3.50 4.81
N SER A 173 14.58 2.40 4.79
CA SER A 173 16.04 2.42 4.65
C SER A 173 16.47 3.00 3.30
N ALA A 174 15.84 2.56 2.21
CA ALA A 174 16.10 3.09 0.87
C ALA A 174 15.82 4.59 0.76
N LEU A 175 14.68 5.06 1.28
CA LEU A 175 14.35 6.49 1.29
C LEU A 175 15.31 7.31 2.15
N ASN A 176 15.71 6.80 3.31
CA ASN A 176 16.66 7.48 4.18
C ASN A 176 18.05 7.57 3.55
N GLU A 177 18.47 6.59 2.74
CA GLU A 177 19.73 6.68 1.97
C GLU A 177 19.66 7.78 0.91
N HIS A 178 18.58 7.84 0.13
CA HIS A 178 18.48 8.79 -0.99
C HIS A 178 18.12 10.22 -0.57
N LEU A 179 17.38 10.40 0.53
CA LEU A 179 16.80 11.70 0.92
C LEU A 179 17.12 12.11 2.37
N GLY A 180 17.92 11.32 3.09
CA GLY A 180 18.15 11.53 4.52
C GLY A 180 16.88 11.37 5.34
N SER A 181 16.84 11.98 6.53
CA SER A 181 15.70 11.86 7.46
C SER A 181 14.36 12.34 6.89
N ALA A 182 14.38 13.21 5.89
CA ALA A 182 13.16 13.67 5.20
C ALA A 182 12.44 12.52 4.47
N GLY A 183 13.19 11.54 3.94
CA GLY A 183 12.62 10.37 3.27
C GLY A 183 11.81 9.49 4.21
N GLY A 184 12.35 9.19 5.40
CA GLY A 184 11.65 8.43 6.42
C GLY A 184 10.40 9.14 6.96
N ILE A 185 10.48 10.45 7.20
CA ILE A 185 9.31 11.25 7.61
C ILE A 185 8.21 11.19 6.54
N PHE A 186 8.59 11.40 5.28
CA PHE A 186 7.67 11.33 4.14
C PHE A 186 6.98 9.97 4.07
N LEU A 187 7.74 8.87 4.15
CA LEU A 187 7.19 7.52 4.10
C LEU A 187 6.24 7.25 5.24
N THR A 188 6.60 7.61 6.47
CA THR A 188 5.76 7.35 7.64
C THR A 188 4.42 8.09 7.53
N ILE A 189 4.41 9.34 7.06
CA ILE A 189 3.17 10.08 6.80
C ILE A 189 2.36 9.38 5.69
N ALA A 190 3.02 9.01 4.58
CA ALA A 190 2.36 8.38 3.44
C ALA A 190 1.73 7.04 3.80
N VAL A 191 2.49 6.16 4.45
CA VAL A 191 2.02 4.85 4.93
C VAL A 191 0.89 5.02 5.93
N THR A 192 0.99 5.97 6.86
CA THR A 192 -0.08 6.22 7.84
C THR A 192 -1.38 6.61 7.15
N LEU A 193 -1.34 7.57 6.22
CA LEU A 193 -2.54 8.00 5.49
C LEU A 193 -3.10 6.90 4.57
N PHE A 194 -2.22 6.18 3.87
CA PHE A 194 -2.62 5.10 2.97
C PHE A 194 -3.28 3.94 3.72
N ALA A 195 -2.59 3.41 4.72
CA ALA A 195 -3.09 2.34 5.56
C ALA A 195 -4.38 2.74 6.29
N PHE A 196 -4.48 4.00 6.73
CA PHE A 196 -5.70 4.54 7.31
C PHE A 196 -6.87 4.54 6.29
N SER A 197 -6.64 5.01 5.06
CA SER A 197 -7.67 5.01 4.01
C SER A 197 -8.17 3.59 3.69
N SER A 198 -7.27 2.61 3.68
CA SER A 198 -7.61 1.20 3.48
C SER A 198 -8.43 0.61 4.63
N VAL A 199 -8.18 1.02 5.88
CA VAL A 199 -9.01 0.59 7.02
C VAL A 199 -10.44 1.07 6.85
N VAL A 200 -10.64 2.35 6.51
CA VAL A 200 -11.97 2.92 6.25
C VAL A 200 -12.66 2.25 5.06
N GLY A 201 -11.93 2.02 3.97
CA GLY A 201 -12.47 1.31 2.80
C GLY A 201 -12.93 -0.10 3.13
N ASN A 202 -12.12 -0.86 3.89
CA ASN A 202 -12.47 -2.22 4.28
C ASN A 202 -13.65 -2.28 5.26
N TYR A 203 -13.77 -1.32 6.18
CA TYR A 203 -14.97 -1.16 7.01
C TYR A 203 -16.22 -0.98 6.14
N TYR A 204 -16.15 -0.08 5.15
CA TYR A 204 -17.26 0.17 4.23
C TYR A 204 -17.67 -1.08 3.41
N TYR A 205 -16.69 -1.86 2.96
CA TYR A 205 -16.94 -3.14 2.27
C TYR A 205 -17.59 -4.16 3.19
N GLY A 206 -17.09 -4.29 4.43
CA GLY A 206 -17.64 -5.18 5.44
C GLY A 206 -19.09 -4.83 5.78
N GLN A 207 -19.37 -3.54 5.98
CA GLN A 207 -20.73 -3.05 6.25
C GLN A 207 -21.69 -3.39 5.12
N SER A 208 -21.34 -3.05 3.87
CA SER A 208 -22.17 -3.37 2.70
C SER A 208 -22.49 -4.88 2.59
N ASN A 209 -21.49 -5.73 2.87
CA ASN A 209 -21.67 -7.19 2.82
C ASN A 209 -22.59 -7.72 3.93
N ILE A 210 -22.46 -7.18 5.15
CA ILE A 210 -23.34 -7.58 6.27
C ILE A 210 -24.76 -7.05 6.05
N GLU A 211 -24.93 -5.82 5.54
CA GLU A 211 -26.25 -5.27 5.21
C GLU A 211 -26.98 -6.12 4.16
N PHE A 212 -26.25 -6.73 3.22
CA PHE A 212 -26.81 -7.70 2.27
C PHE A 212 -27.27 -9.00 2.95
N LEU A 213 -26.50 -9.51 3.92
CA LEU A 213 -26.79 -10.77 4.61
C LEU A 213 -27.86 -10.62 5.71
N SER A 214 -27.91 -9.49 6.39
CA SER A 214 -28.81 -9.25 7.51
C SER A 214 -29.10 -7.77 7.70
N THR A 215 -30.38 -7.45 7.89
CA THR A 215 -30.85 -6.11 8.28
C THR A 215 -30.91 -5.95 9.81
N ASN A 216 -30.41 -6.93 10.58
CA ASN A 216 -30.45 -6.89 12.05
C ASN A 216 -29.46 -5.85 12.58
N ARG A 217 -29.98 -4.82 13.25
CA ARG A 217 -29.21 -3.73 13.85
C ARG A 217 -28.17 -4.20 14.86
N VAL A 218 -28.39 -5.32 15.54
CA VAL A 218 -27.42 -5.88 16.50
C VAL A 218 -26.20 -6.45 15.80
N ILE A 219 -26.38 -7.09 14.63
CA ILE A 219 -25.27 -7.67 13.86
C ILE A 219 -24.41 -6.55 13.26
N LEU A 220 -25.05 -5.49 12.76
CA LEU A 220 -24.36 -4.28 12.30
C LEU A 220 -23.59 -3.59 13.43
N PHE A 221 -24.21 -3.46 14.61
CA PHE A 221 -23.53 -2.89 15.78
C PHE A 221 -22.34 -3.74 16.26
N ILE A 222 -22.44 -5.07 16.20
CA ILE A 222 -21.32 -5.97 16.53
C ILE A 222 -20.16 -5.76 15.54
N LEU A 223 -20.46 -5.60 14.24
CA LEU A 223 -19.46 -5.28 13.23
C LEU A 223 -18.75 -3.97 13.54
N ASP A 224 -19.51 -2.92 13.90
CA ASP A 224 -18.96 -1.59 14.22
C ASP A 224 -18.03 -1.61 15.45
N VAL A 225 -18.23 -2.55 16.38
CA VAL A 225 -17.42 -2.69 17.60
C VAL A 225 -16.18 -3.57 17.40
N LEU A 226 -16.22 -4.52 16.45
CA LEU A 226 -15.15 -5.49 16.22
C LEU A 226 -14.08 -5.03 15.20
N LEU A 227 -14.36 -4.00 14.41
CA LEU A 227 -13.47 -3.42 13.39
C LEU A 227 -12.63 -2.26 13.92
#